data_AF-A0A7J6THK5-F1
#
_entry.id   AF-A0A7J6THK5-F1
#
_cell.length_a   1.000
_cell.length_b   1.000
_cell.length_c   1.000
_cell.angle_alpha   90.00
_cell.angle_beta   90.00
_cell.angle_gamma   90.00
#
_symmetry.space_group_name_H-M   'P 1'
#
loop_
_entity.id
_entity.type
_entity.pdbx_description
1 polymer ?
#
loop_
_entity_poly.entity_id
_entity_poly.type
_entity_poly.pdbx_seq_one_letter_code
_entity_poly.pdbx_strand_id
1 'polypeptide(L)'
;HKLLFSFSLCLKILQGNNEIDEAELGFLLTGPRGKAEGPAEPPAEWIGPTEWNEILTLSTLPAFKGLADTVAANTDGFRRIYDDPEAHKCPLPAGLDEALDSLQKMLVLRTIRPGKITNAVVEYVTEKLGRKFVEPPTFDIALSYG
;
A
#
# COMPACT_ATOMS: atom_id res chain seq x y z
N HIS A 1 5.43 -19.31 2.46
CA HIS A 1 6.25 -18.19 1.92
C HIS A 1 6.08 -17.90 0.42
N LYS A 2 5.06 -18.45 -0.28
CA LYS A 2 4.85 -18.21 -1.73
C LYS A 2 4.55 -16.74 -2.07
N LEU A 3 3.70 -16.07 -1.27
CA LEU A 3 3.30 -14.68 -1.53
C LEU A 3 4.47 -13.69 -1.51
N LEU A 4 5.33 -13.75 -0.48
CA LEU A 4 6.49 -12.86 -0.37
C LEU A 4 7.45 -13.06 -1.55
N PHE A 5 7.69 -14.31 -1.94
CA PHE A 5 8.52 -14.60 -3.12
C PHE A 5 7.89 -14.06 -4.41
N SER A 6 6.60 -14.32 -4.64
CA SER A 6 5.86 -13.79 -5.79
C SER A 6 5.85 -12.27 -5.82
N PHE A 7 5.72 -11.62 -4.66
CA PHE A 7 5.77 -10.18 -4.55
C PHE A 7 7.16 -9.63 -4.84
N SER A 8 8.22 -10.21 -4.28
CA SER A 8 9.59 -9.83 -4.60
C SER A 8 9.93 -10.04 -6.09
N LEU A 9 9.41 -11.10 -6.70
CA LEU A 9 9.55 -11.33 -8.14
C LEU A 9 8.82 -10.25 -8.95
N CYS A 10 7.58 -9.92 -8.57
CA CYS A 10 6.79 -8.85 -9.19
C CYS A 10 7.55 -7.52 -9.16
N LEU A 11 8.04 -7.13 -7.98
CA LEU A 11 8.82 -5.89 -7.81
C LEU A 11 10.08 -5.90 -8.67
N LYS A 12 10.82 -7.02 -8.75
CA LYS A 12 12.03 -7.13 -9.58
C LYS A 12 11.74 -7.01 -11.08
N ILE A 13 10.65 -7.62 -11.56
CA ILE A 13 10.25 -7.53 -12.97
C ILE A 13 9.92 -6.07 -13.31
N LEU A 14 9.08 -5.44 -12.50
CA LEU A 14 8.64 -4.06 -12.73
C LEU A 14 9.79 -3.06 -12.59
N GLN A 15 10.72 -3.29 -11.65
CA GLN A 15 11.94 -2.50 -11.54
C GLN A 15 12.83 -2.66 -12.77
N GLY A 16 12.99 -3.89 -13.29
CA GLY A 16 13.75 -4.14 -14.52
C GLY A 16 13.15 -3.47 -15.76
N ASN A 17 11.83 -3.27 -15.77
CA ASN A 17 11.11 -2.56 -16.83
C ASN A 17 11.03 -1.04 -16.61
N ASN A 18 11.58 -0.52 -15.51
CA ASN A 18 11.49 0.90 -15.13
C ASN A 18 10.03 1.40 -14.97
N GLU A 19 9.16 0.52 -14.47
CA GLU A 19 7.73 0.78 -14.21
C GLU A 19 7.43 1.17 -12.76
N ILE A 20 8.45 1.18 -11.88
CA ILE A 20 8.32 1.55 -10.47
C ILE A 20 9.37 2.61 -10.14
N ASP A 21 8.94 3.64 -9.42
CA ASP A 21 9.84 4.64 -8.85
C ASP A 21 10.63 4.06 -7.66
N GLU A 22 11.95 4.27 -7.64
CA GLU A 22 12.82 3.72 -6.59
C GLU A 22 12.53 4.31 -5.21
N ALA A 23 12.08 5.56 -5.12
CA ALA A 23 11.72 6.18 -3.86
C ALA A 23 10.40 5.62 -3.32
N GLU A 24 9.42 5.35 -4.18
CA GLU A 24 8.17 4.65 -3.83
C GLU A 24 8.45 3.23 -3.32
N LEU A 25 9.30 2.48 -4.02
CA LEU A 25 9.73 1.15 -3.60
C LEU A 25 10.51 1.18 -2.28
N GLY A 26 11.42 2.13 -2.13
CA GLY A 26 12.17 2.34 -0.90
C GLY A 26 11.23 2.62 0.27
N PHE A 27 10.23 3.48 0.08
CA PHE A 27 9.21 3.77 1.09
C PHE A 27 8.41 2.52 1.46
N LEU A 28 7.99 1.71 0.49
CA LEU A 28 7.26 0.46 0.74
C LEU A 28 8.02 -0.52 1.62
N LEU A 29 9.33 -0.68 1.36
CA LEU A 29 10.16 -1.68 2.03
C LEU A 29 10.64 -1.23 3.40
N THR A 30 11.01 0.05 3.56
CA THR A 30 11.62 0.54 4.81
C THR A 30 10.69 1.41 5.63
N GLY A 31 9.65 1.98 5.03
CA GLY A 31 8.86 3.05 5.66
C GLY A 31 9.67 4.34 5.84
N PRO A 32 9.15 5.27 6.66
CA PRO A 32 9.86 6.51 6.96
C PRO A 32 11.15 6.23 7.73
N ARG A 33 12.24 6.88 7.32
CA ARG A 33 13.57 6.73 7.95
C ARG A 33 13.80 7.73 9.11
N GLY A 34 12.80 8.53 9.43
CA GLY A 34 12.88 9.58 10.44
C GLY A 34 11.56 10.34 10.56
N LYS A 35 11.61 11.44 11.32
CA LYS A 35 10.48 12.35 11.45
C LYS A 35 10.39 13.23 10.21
N ALA A 36 9.25 13.24 9.52
CA ALA A 36 9.00 14.12 8.40
C ALA A 36 8.76 15.55 8.85
N GLU A 37 9.09 16.50 7.98
CA GLU A 37 8.72 17.90 8.13
C GLU A 37 7.22 18.07 7.85
N GLY A 38 6.54 18.88 8.66
CA GLY A 38 5.10 19.13 8.53
C GLY A 38 4.42 19.46 9.86
N PRO A 39 3.08 19.59 9.85
CA PRO A 39 2.29 19.81 11.06
C PRO A 39 2.60 18.75 12.12
N ALA A 40 2.95 19.20 13.32
CA ALA A 40 3.33 18.31 14.41
C ALA A 40 2.15 17.47 14.92
N GLU A 41 0.92 17.96 14.75
CA GLU A 41 -0.29 17.32 15.25
C GLU A 41 -1.06 16.65 14.10
N PRO A 42 -1.54 15.41 14.31
CA PRO A 42 -2.43 14.74 13.36
C PRO A 42 -3.74 15.53 13.18
N PRO A 43 -4.35 15.50 11.98
CA PRO A 43 -5.57 16.27 11.70
C PRO A 43 -6.84 15.65 12.33
N ALA A 44 -6.75 14.46 12.90
CA ALA A 44 -7.86 13.78 13.56
C ALA A 44 -7.38 12.84 14.67
N GLU A 45 -8.18 12.65 15.71
CA GLU A 45 -7.84 11.82 16.88
C GLU A 45 -7.64 10.32 16.56
N TRP A 46 -8.25 9.84 15.48
CA TRP A 46 -8.10 8.44 15.05
C TRP A 46 -6.79 8.18 14.28
N ILE A 47 -6.07 9.24 13.88
CA ILE A 47 -4.76 9.14 13.23
C ILE A 47 -3.69 9.26 14.32
N GLY A 48 -2.95 8.18 14.54
CA GLY A 48 -1.84 8.19 15.49
C GLY A 48 -0.64 9.00 14.99
N PRO A 49 0.27 9.40 15.89
CA PRO A 49 1.47 10.15 15.52
C PRO A 49 2.39 9.41 14.52
N THR A 50 2.42 8.06 14.60
CA THR A 50 3.23 7.22 13.73
C THR A 50 2.66 7.22 12.31
N GLU A 51 1.36 6.96 12.17
CA GLU A 51 0.63 6.95 10.91
C GLU A 51 0.69 8.32 10.24
N TRP A 52 0.55 9.39 11.05
CA TRP A 52 0.70 10.75 10.55
C TRP A 52 2.11 11.03 10.01
N ASN A 53 3.15 10.56 10.71
CA ASN A 53 4.52 10.67 10.21
C ASN A 53 4.74 9.88 8.90
N GLU A 54 4.09 8.73 8.75
CA GLU A 54 4.12 7.99 7.48
C GLU A 54 3.45 8.78 6.35
N ILE A 55 2.28 9.37 6.60
CA ILE A 55 1.56 10.20 5.62
C ILE A 55 2.39 11.43 5.22
N LEU A 56 2.99 12.13 6.19
CA LEU A 56 3.87 13.27 5.92
C LEU A 56 5.08 12.86 5.09
N THR A 57 5.72 11.73 5.43
CA THR A 57 6.86 11.23 4.67
C THR A 57 6.45 10.85 3.24
N LEU A 58 5.33 10.15 3.08
CA LEU A 58 4.81 9.78 1.76
C LEU A 58 4.52 11.02 0.92
N SER A 59 3.99 12.09 1.52
CA SER A 59 3.68 13.37 0.87
C SER A 59 4.91 14.11 0.32
N THR A 60 6.13 13.71 0.69
CA THR A 60 7.37 14.27 0.13
C THR A 60 7.70 13.72 -1.25
N LEU A 61 7.13 12.57 -1.63
CA LEU A 61 7.35 11.96 -2.92
C LEU A 61 6.55 12.69 -4.02
N PRO A 62 7.10 12.82 -5.26
CA PRO A 62 6.49 13.61 -6.33
C PRO A 62 5.02 13.25 -6.63
N ALA A 63 4.67 11.97 -6.62
CA ALA A 63 3.33 11.48 -6.92
C ALA A 63 2.29 11.80 -5.83
N PHE A 64 2.73 12.07 -4.60
CA PHE A 64 1.86 12.26 -3.43
C PHE A 64 1.91 13.68 -2.90
N LYS A 65 2.41 14.64 -3.69
CA LYS A 65 2.51 16.03 -3.27
C LYS A 65 1.13 16.58 -2.89
N GLY A 66 0.99 17.04 -1.65
CA GLY A 66 -0.29 17.53 -1.10
C GLY A 66 -1.19 16.43 -0.52
N LEU A 67 -0.71 15.19 -0.38
CA LEU A 67 -1.45 14.10 0.25
C LEU A 67 -1.81 14.44 1.71
N ALA A 68 -0.87 14.95 2.50
CA ALA A 68 -1.12 15.34 3.90
C ALA A 68 -2.25 16.39 4.01
N ASP A 69 -2.25 17.41 3.17
CA ASP A 69 -3.31 18.43 3.12
C ASP A 69 -4.65 17.81 2.70
N THR A 70 -4.62 16.89 1.73
CA THR A 70 -5.80 16.16 1.26
C THR A 70 -6.41 15.29 2.35
N VAL A 71 -5.56 14.61 3.14
CA VAL A 71 -5.97 13.81 4.31
C VAL A 71 -6.56 14.72 5.38
N ALA A 72 -5.93 15.85 5.67
CA ALA A 72 -6.43 16.82 6.64
C ALA A 72 -7.78 17.44 6.24
N ALA A 73 -8.00 17.67 4.94
CA ALA A 73 -9.25 18.20 4.41
C ALA A 73 -10.37 17.15 4.30
N ASN A 74 -10.04 15.85 4.19
CA ASN A 74 -11.00 14.76 3.94
C ASN A 74 -10.93 13.65 4.99
N THR A 75 -10.73 14.01 6.25
CA THR A 75 -10.54 13.06 7.36
C THR A 75 -11.66 12.02 7.46
N ASP A 76 -12.91 12.41 7.26
CA ASP A 76 -14.05 11.47 7.29
C ASP A 76 -13.99 10.41 6.18
N GLY A 77 -13.50 10.77 5.00
CA GLY A 77 -13.34 9.82 3.88
C GLY A 77 -12.28 8.76 4.20
N PHE A 78 -11.15 9.20 4.75
CA PHE A 78 -10.08 8.29 5.15
C PHE A 78 -10.44 7.48 6.40
N ARG A 79 -11.25 8.04 7.31
CA ARG A 79 -11.78 7.30 8.47
C ARG A 79 -12.62 6.11 8.05
N ARG A 80 -13.46 6.25 7.00
CA ARG A 80 -14.23 5.12 6.46
C ARG A 80 -13.32 3.98 6.03
N ILE A 81 -12.22 4.28 5.34
CA ILE A 81 -11.22 3.28 4.93
C ILE A 81 -10.54 2.65 6.15
N TYR A 82 -10.19 3.47 7.15
CA TYR A 82 -9.56 3.00 8.38
C TYR A 82 -10.43 2.01 9.15
N ASP A 83 -11.73 2.30 9.25
CA ASP A 83 -12.71 1.48 9.97
C ASP A 83 -13.14 0.23 9.17
N ASP A 84 -12.94 0.20 7.84
CA ASP A 84 -13.42 -0.88 6.98
C ASP A 84 -12.58 -2.17 7.10
N PRO A 85 -13.21 -3.35 7.32
CA PRO A 85 -12.51 -4.64 7.34
C PRO A 85 -11.92 -5.03 5.98
N GLU A 86 -12.43 -4.47 4.89
CA GLU A 86 -11.97 -4.66 3.52
C GLU A 86 -11.30 -3.41 2.94
N ALA A 87 -10.65 -2.58 3.76
CA ALA A 87 -9.98 -1.32 3.38
C ALA A 87 -9.21 -1.32 2.04
N HIS A 88 -8.52 -2.43 1.69
CA HIS A 88 -7.85 -2.64 0.40
C HIS A 88 -8.73 -2.49 -0.86
N LYS A 89 -10.05 -2.64 -0.72
CA LYS A 89 -11.03 -2.52 -1.81
C LYS A 89 -11.74 -1.17 -1.82
N CYS A 90 -11.56 -0.36 -0.78
CA CYS A 90 -12.21 0.93 -0.69
C CYS A 90 -11.52 1.91 -1.65
N PRO A 91 -12.29 2.66 -2.47
CA PRO A 91 -11.71 3.70 -3.31
C PRO A 91 -11.15 4.83 -2.43
N LEU A 92 -10.02 5.40 -2.84
CA LEU A 92 -9.45 6.54 -2.13
C LEU A 92 -10.30 7.81 -2.33
N PRO A 93 -10.51 8.63 -1.29
CA PRO A 93 -11.32 9.84 -1.39
C PRO A 93 -10.61 10.94 -2.18
N ALA A 94 -11.32 12.04 -2.43
CA ALA A 94 -10.78 13.29 -2.97
C ALA A 94 -10.10 13.18 -4.35
N GLY A 95 -10.54 12.24 -5.19
CA GLY A 95 -10.00 12.04 -6.54
C GLY A 95 -8.65 11.32 -6.59
N LEU A 96 -8.14 10.85 -5.44
CA LEU A 96 -6.89 10.10 -5.37
C LEU A 96 -7.01 8.72 -6.02
N ASP A 97 -8.21 8.14 -6.07
CA ASP A 97 -8.40 6.84 -6.69
C ASP A 97 -8.17 6.90 -8.21
N GLU A 98 -8.52 8.01 -8.86
CA GLU A 98 -8.30 8.20 -10.29
C GLU A 98 -6.90 8.72 -10.61
N ALA A 99 -6.28 9.44 -9.66
CA ALA A 99 -4.97 10.06 -9.85
C ALA A 99 -3.77 9.13 -9.62
N LEU A 100 -3.94 8.08 -8.81
CA LEU A 100 -2.87 7.18 -8.39
C LEU A 100 -2.97 5.81 -9.07
N ASP A 101 -1.83 5.20 -9.36
CA ASP A 101 -1.79 3.80 -9.82
C ASP A 101 -1.96 2.78 -8.68
N SER A 102 -2.07 1.49 -9.02
CA SER A 102 -2.29 0.43 -8.04
C SER A 102 -1.18 0.32 -6.96
N LEU A 103 0.08 0.62 -7.30
CA LEU A 103 1.18 0.60 -6.33
C LEU A 103 1.04 1.80 -5.39
N GLN A 104 0.78 2.97 -5.95
CA GLN A 104 0.65 4.22 -5.20
C GLN A 104 -0.56 4.18 -4.26
N LYS A 105 -1.69 3.63 -4.71
CA LYS A 105 -2.86 3.37 -3.85
C LYS A 105 -2.52 2.45 -2.69
N MET A 106 -1.74 1.41 -2.95
CA MET A 106 -1.27 0.48 -1.93
C MET A 106 -0.36 1.18 -0.90
N LEU A 107 0.47 2.15 -1.30
CA LEU A 107 1.27 2.96 -0.38
C LEU A 107 0.40 3.84 0.52
N VAL A 108 -0.64 4.49 -0.02
CA VAL A 108 -1.59 5.27 0.79
C VAL A 108 -2.32 4.37 1.78
N LEU A 109 -2.78 3.20 1.35
CA LEU A 109 -3.42 2.24 2.26
C LEU A 109 -2.47 1.80 3.38
N ARG A 110 -1.18 1.60 3.09
CA ARG A 110 -0.19 1.20 4.09
C ARG A 110 -0.07 2.21 5.22
N THR A 111 -0.07 3.51 4.91
CA THR A 111 0.10 4.55 5.93
C THR A 111 -1.12 4.72 6.83
N ILE A 112 -2.32 4.40 6.32
CA ILE A 112 -3.59 4.56 7.05
C ILE A 112 -3.98 3.25 7.76
N ARG A 113 -3.84 2.11 7.06
CA ARG A 113 -4.31 0.80 7.51
C ARG A 113 -3.27 -0.28 7.24
N PRO A 114 -2.11 -0.26 7.93
CA PRO A 114 -1.01 -1.20 7.69
C PRO A 114 -1.42 -2.67 7.85
N GLY A 115 -2.39 -2.97 8.72
CA GLY A 115 -2.92 -4.34 8.90
C GLY A 115 -3.59 -4.95 7.66
N LYS A 116 -3.89 -4.16 6.62
CA LYS A 116 -4.51 -4.63 5.37
C LYS A 116 -3.55 -4.65 4.18
N ILE A 117 -2.27 -4.31 4.39
CA ILE A 117 -1.27 -4.29 3.31
C ILE A 117 -1.08 -5.66 2.64
N THR A 118 -1.13 -6.75 3.41
CA THR A 118 -0.99 -8.11 2.87
C THR A 118 -2.08 -8.42 1.84
N ASN A 119 -3.32 -7.97 2.09
CA ASN A 119 -4.42 -8.15 1.16
C ASN A 119 -4.22 -7.33 -0.11
N ALA A 120 -3.81 -6.07 0.02
CA ALA A 120 -3.48 -5.22 -1.12
C ALA A 120 -2.32 -5.80 -1.95
N VAL A 121 -1.30 -6.39 -1.31
CA VAL A 121 -0.20 -7.09 -2.00
C VAL A 121 -0.71 -8.30 -2.79
N VAL A 122 -1.64 -9.08 -2.24
CA VAL A 122 -2.26 -10.21 -2.96
C VAL A 122 -2.98 -9.70 -4.21
N GLU A 123 -3.78 -8.65 -4.09
CA GLU A 123 -4.49 -8.06 -5.23
C GLU A 123 -3.53 -7.49 -6.26
N TYR A 124 -2.50 -6.77 -5.83
CA TYR A 124 -1.47 -6.19 -6.70
C TYR A 124 -0.71 -7.26 -7.49
N VAL A 125 -0.24 -8.33 -6.82
CA VAL A 125 0.45 -9.45 -7.50
C VAL A 125 -0.52 -10.17 -8.44
N THR A 126 -1.78 -10.31 -8.05
CA THR A 126 -2.81 -10.92 -8.90
C THR A 126 -3.07 -10.09 -10.15
N GLU A 127 -3.12 -8.77 -10.03
CA GLU A 127 -3.29 -7.84 -11.15
C GLU A 127 -2.09 -7.93 -12.11
N LYS A 128 -0.86 -7.86 -11.59
CA LYS A 128 0.36 -7.75 -12.41
C LYS A 128 0.86 -9.08 -12.99
N LEU A 129 0.80 -10.17 -12.21
CA LEU A 129 1.36 -11.47 -12.60
C LEU A 129 0.29 -12.56 -12.82
N GLY A 130 -0.93 -12.36 -12.29
CA GLY A 130 -2.03 -13.32 -12.36
C GLY A 130 -2.18 -14.21 -11.11
N ARG A 131 -3.39 -14.76 -10.93
CA ARG A 131 -3.82 -15.51 -9.73
C ARG A 131 -2.94 -16.70 -9.34
N LYS A 132 -2.35 -17.39 -10.32
CA LYS A 132 -1.47 -18.56 -10.10
C LYS A 132 -0.25 -18.27 -9.20
N PHE A 133 0.15 -17.00 -9.09
CA PHE A 133 1.27 -16.56 -8.27
C PHE A 133 0.91 -16.30 -6.80
N VAL A 134 -0.39 -16.19 -6.46
CA VAL A 134 -0.86 -15.98 -5.08
C VAL A 134 -1.59 -17.20 -4.50
N GLU A 135 -2.12 -18.09 -5.33
CA GLU A 135 -2.82 -19.30 -4.87
C GLU A 135 -1.85 -20.27 -4.16
N PRO A 136 -2.19 -20.81 -2.97
CA PRO A 136 -1.43 -21.91 -2.41
C PRO A 136 -1.48 -23.12 -3.37
N PRO A 137 -0.40 -23.90 -3.51
CA PRO A 137 -0.45 -25.11 -4.31
C PRO A 137 -1.58 -26.02 -3.78
N THR A 138 -2.43 -26.53 -4.67
CA THR A 138 -3.34 -27.62 -4.32
C THR A 138 -2.48 -28.79 -3.88
N PHE A 139 -2.59 -29.16 -2.61
CA PHE A 139 -1.87 -30.29 -2.06
C PHE A 139 -2.55 -31.56 -2.57
N ASP A 140 -2.16 -32.03 -3.75
CA ASP A 140 -2.64 -33.30 -4.30
C ASP A 140 -1.96 -34.46 -3.56
N ILE A 141 -2.62 -34.96 -2.50
CA ILE A 141 -2.24 -36.18 -1.76
C ILE A 141 -2.36 -37.44 -2.65
N ALA A 142 -2.95 -37.33 -3.85
CA ALA A 142 -3.23 -38.46 -4.72
C ALA A 142 -2.00 -39.04 -5.47
N LEU A 143 -0.80 -38.47 -5.31
CA LEU A 143 0.42 -38.95 -6.01
C LEU A 143 1.51 -39.51 -5.09
N SER A 144 1.25 -39.70 -3.79
CA SER A 144 2.25 -40.21 -2.82
C SER A 144 2.04 -41.66 -2.36
N TYR A 145 1.14 -42.41 -3.00
CA TYR A 145 1.02 -43.85 -2.81
C TYR A 145 1.08 -44.55 -4.18
N GLY A 146 2.30 -44.72 -4.69
CA GLY A 146 2.60 -45.53 -5.87
C GLY A 146 3.95 -46.21 -5.69
#